data_AF-A0A350I6Z7-F1
#
_entry.id   AF-A0A350I6Z7-F1
#
_cell.length_a   1.000
_cell.length_b   1.000
_cell.length_c   1.000
_cell.angle_alpha   90.00
_cell.angle_beta   90.00
_cell.angle_gamma   90.00
#
_symmetry.space_group_name_H-M   'P 1'
#
loop_
_entity.id
_entity.type
_entity.pdbx_description
1 polymer ?
#
loop_
_entity_poly.entity_id
_entity_poly.type
_entity_poly.pdbx_seq_one_letter_code
_entity_poly.pdbx_strand_id
1 'polypeptide(L)'
;MATKNEITGDTLTTKSSNKKYDDGWERIFGLRAKINQRMDKLQEMMENDYHFQEPDEVYEHTLTISKFWSVLSDEDRDYIQAAQDAIETKSDISWKRDD
;
A
#
# COMPACT_ATOMS: atom_id res chain seq x y z
N MET A 1 -19.39 5.21 33.09
CA MET A 1 -19.35 4.55 34.41
C MET A 1 -18.06 4.97 35.09
N ALA A 2 -18.12 5.73 36.18
CA ALA A 2 -16.93 6.22 36.88
C ALA A 2 -16.61 5.26 38.04
N THR A 3 -15.47 4.58 37.98
CA THR A 3 -14.96 3.76 39.08
C THR A 3 -14.10 4.65 39.98
N LYS A 4 -14.57 4.94 41.20
CA LYS A 4 -13.76 5.64 42.21
C LYS A 4 -12.74 4.67 42.79
N ASN A 5 -11.47 5.07 42.85
CA ASN A 5 -10.42 4.33 43.55
C ASN A 5 -10.21 4.98 44.93
N GLU A 6 -10.38 4.21 46.01
CA GLU A 6 -10.56 4.73 47.38
C GLU A 6 -9.25 5.04 48.16
N ILE A 7 -8.08 4.84 47.54
CA ILE A 7 -6.78 4.97 48.24
C ILE A 7 -6.19 6.38 48.15
N THR A 8 -6.52 7.17 47.12
CA THR A 8 -5.86 8.46 46.88
C THR A 8 -6.82 9.62 46.60
N GLY A 9 -8.13 9.41 46.54
CA GLY A 9 -9.10 10.49 46.29
C GLY A 9 -9.04 11.12 44.89
N ASP A 10 -8.08 10.70 44.05
CA ASP A 10 -7.94 11.17 42.68
C ASP A 10 -8.93 10.48 41.73
N THR A 11 -9.66 11.29 40.97
CA THR A 11 -10.58 10.81 39.95
C THR A 11 -9.78 10.31 38.75
N LEU A 12 -9.68 8.98 38.59
CA LEU A 12 -9.16 8.37 37.36
C LEU A 12 -10.16 8.63 36.21
N THR A 13 -10.03 9.77 35.55
CA THR A 13 -10.67 9.97 34.25
C THR A 13 -9.95 9.06 33.26
N THR A 14 -10.62 8.03 32.75
CA THR A 14 -10.14 7.30 31.58
C THR A 14 -9.92 8.34 30.47
N LYS A 15 -8.66 8.59 30.11
CA LYS A 15 -8.32 9.56 29.07
C LYS A 15 -9.00 9.09 27.79
N SER A 16 -10.12 9.71 27.45
CA SER A 16 -10.81 9.51 26.18
C SER A 16 -9.78 9.70 25.06
N SER A 17 -9.68 8.71 24.18
CA SER A 17 -8.71 8.65 23.09
C SER A 17 -8.52 10.02 22.43
N ASN A 18 -7.29 10.54 22.48
CA ASN A 18 -6.98 11.88 22.00
C ASN A 18 -7.03 11.88 20.46
N LYS A 19 -8.08 12.49 19.87
CA LYS A 19 -8.41 12.55 18.43
C LYS A 19 -7.19 12.79 17.51
N LYS A 20 -6.21 13.57 17.98
CA LYS A 20 -4.97 13.90 17.25
C LYS A 20 -4.11 12.69 16.85
N TYR A 21 -4.16 11.60 17.61
CA TYR A 21 -3.44 10.36 17.29
C TYR A 21 -4.21 9.53 16.27
N ASP A 22 -5.52 9.46 16.39
CA ASP A 22 -6.43 8.75 15.47
C ASP A 22 -6.28 9.29 14.04
N ASP A 23 -6.36 10.62 13.87
CA ASP A 23 -6.16 11.29 12.56
C ASP A 23 -4.72 11.09 12.00
N GLY A 24 -3.73 10.92 12.87
CA GLY A 24 -2.34 10.68 12.48
C GLY A 24 -2.11 9.26 11.95
N TRP A 25 -2.77 8.28 12.55
CA TRP A 25 -2.78 6.90 12.09
C TRP A 25 -3.50 6.76 10.76
N GLU A 26 -4.62 7.44 10.52
CA GLU A 26 -5.29 7.45 9.21
C GLU A 26 -4.41 8.03 8.10
N ARG A 27 -3.63 9.07 8.38
CA ARG A 27 -2.69 9.65 7.38
C ARG A 27 -1.59 8.68 6.99
N ILE A 28 -1.05 7.91 7.95
CA ILE A 28 0.07 6.98 7.71
C ILE A 28 -0.43 5.65 7.16
N PHE A 29 -1.41 5.02 7.82
CA PHE A 29 -2.01 3.77 7.36
C PHE A 29 -2.81 3.94 6.08
N GLY A 30 -3.53 5.06 5.92
CA GLY A 30 -4.27 5.35 4.69
C GLY A 30 -3.36 5.57 3.49
N LEU A 31 -2.16 6.10 3.68
CA LEU A 31 -1.17 6.21 2.60
C LEU A 31 -0.64 4.84 2.19
N ARG A 32 -0.22 4.01 3.16
CA ARG A 32 0.26 2.64 2.90
C ARG A 32 -0.82 1.78 2.26
N ALA A 33 -2.06 1.86 2.75
CA ALA A 33 -3.20 1.14 2.17
C ALA A 33 -3.42 1.52 0.70
N LYS A 34 -3.34 2.81 0.35
CA LYS A 34 -3.45 3.28 -1.04
C LYS A 34 -2.31 2.80 -1.92
N ILE A 35 -1.09 2.72 -1.40
CA ILE A 35 0.07 2.19 -2.13
C ILE A 35 -0.15 0.71 -2.41
N ASN A 36 -0.53 -0.06 -1.39
CA ASN A 36 -0.82 -1.49 -1.54
C ASN A 36 -1.94 -1.74 -2.54
N GLN A 37 -3.02 -0.95 -2.54
CA GLN A 37 -4.08 -1.06 -3.54
C GLN A 37 -3.59 -0.82 -4.97
N ARG A 38 -2.61 0.07 -5.17
CA ARG A 38 -2.02 0.27 -6.50
C ARG A 38 -1.08 -0.86 -6.90
N MET A 39 -0.34 -1.44 -5.94
CA MET A 39 0.46 -2.63 -6.18
C MET A 39 -0.40 -3.84 -6.55
N ASP A 40 -1.48 -4.07 -5.83
CA ASP A 40 -2.46 -5.12 -6.14
C ASP A 40 -3.04 -4.95 -7.55
N LYS A 41 -3.37 -3.70 -7.91
CA LYS A 41 -3.81 -3.38 -9.28
C LYS A 41 -2.72 -3.65 -10.33
N LEU A 42 -1.45 -3.36 -10.03
CA LEU A 42 -0.33 -3.66 -10.93
C LEU A 42 -0.20 -5.17 -11.12
N GLN A 43 -0.27 -5.95 -10.04
CA GLN A 43 -0.24 -7.41 -10.10
C GLN A 43 -1.39 -7.95 -10.95
N GLU A 44 -2.62 -7.47 -10.72
CA GLU A 44 -3.79 -7.83 -11.53
C GLU A 44 -3.57 -7.54 -13.01
N MET A 45 -2.97 -6.40 -13.36
CA MET A 45 -2.67 -6.05 -14.76
C MET A 45 -1.62 -6.98 -15.38
N MET A 46 -0.60 -7.38 -14.62
CA MET A 46 0.41 -8.34 -15.07
C MET A 46 -0.20 -9.75 -15.23
N GLU A 47 -1.02 -10.20 -14.28
CA GLU A 47 -1.69 -11.51 -14.28
C GLU A 47 -2.76 -11.64 -15.38
N ASN A 48 -3.46 -10.55 -15.72
CA ASN A 48 -4.41 -10.53 -16.83
C ASN A 48 -3.74 -10.38 -18.20
N ASP A 49 -2.40 -10.39 -18.26
CA ASP A 49 -1.63 -10.16 -19.48
C ASP A 49 -1.96 -8.80 -20.15
N TYR A 50 -2.44 -7.84 -19.36
CA TYR A 50 -2.87 -6.52 -19.85
C TYR A 50 -1.69 -5.71 -20.41
N HIS A 51 -0.48 -5.99 -19.92
CA HIS A 51 0.76 -5.45 -20.44
C HIS A 51 1.06 -5.83 -21.91
N PHE A 52 0.42 -6.87 -22.47
CA PHE A 52 0.48 -7.15 -23.92
C PHE A 52 -0.44 -6.27 -24.74
N GLN A 53 -1.55 -5.83 -24.16
CA GLN A 53 -2.54 -5.01 -24.85
C GLN A 53 -2.14 -3.53 -24.79
N GLU A 54 -1.90 -3.04 -23.58
CA GLU A 54 -1.64 -1.62 -23.28
C GLU A 54 -0.40 -1.50 -22.37
N PRO A 55 0.81 -1.80 -22.88
CA PRO A 55 2.05 -1.71 -22.12
C PRO A 55 2.32 -0.32 -21.55
N ASP A 56 1.93 0.74 -22.28
CA ASP A 56 2.08 2.13 -21.87
C ASP A 56 1.28 2.42 -20.59
N GLU A 57 0.01 1.97 -20.52
CA GLU A 57 -0.85 2.20 -19.34
C GLU A 57 -0.29 1.47 -18.10
N VAL A 58 0.19 0.23 -18.28
CA VAL A 58 0.82 -0.51 -17.18
C VAL A 58 2.10 0.18 -16.73
N TYR A 59 2.93 0.65 -17.67
CA TYR A 59 4.16 1.38 -17.37
C TYR A 59 3.87 2.68 -16.63
N GLU A 60 2.93 3.49 -17.11
CA GLU A 60 2.50 4.72 -16.43
C GLU A 60 2.00 4.41 -15.01
N HIS A 61 1.22 3.34 -14.83
CA HIS A 61 0.76 2.93 -13.51
C HIS A 61 1.92 2.60 -12.58
N THR A 62 2.97 1.91 -13.06
CA THR A 62 4.19 1.68 -12.26
C THR A 62 4.85 2.98 -11.82
N LEU A 63 4.88 4.01 -12.67
CA LEU A 63 5.42 5.33 -12.32
C LEU A 63 4.57 6.04 -11.25
N THR A 64 3.25 5.85 -11.27
CA THR A 64 2.37 6.40 -10.23
C THR A 64 2.64 5.79 -8.85
N ILE A 65 3.18 4.58 -8.79
CA ILE A 65 3.58 3.89 -7.56
C ILE A 65 5.00 4.27 -7.17
N SER A 66 5.92 4.34 -8.14
CA SER A 66 7.34 4.64 -7.93
C SER A 66 7.56 6.01 -7.28
N LYS A 67 6.65 6.98 -7.42
CA LYS A 67 6.70 8.26 -6.69
C LYS A 67 6.73 8.11 -5.16
N PHE A 68 6.29 6.97 -4.62
CA PHE A 68 6.37 6.64 -3.20
C PHE A 68 7.56 5.73 -2.86
N TRP A 69 8.62 5.74 -3.67
CA TRP A 69 9.81 4.88 -3.56
C TRP A 69 10.31 4.70 -2.12
N SER A 70 10.43 5.79 -1.35
CA SER A 70 10.93 5.76 0.03
C SER A 70 10.01 5.02 1.03
N VAL A 71 8.74 4.81 0.70
CA VAL A 71 7.75 4.14 1.55
C VAL A 71 7.56 2.67 1.14
N LEU A 72 7.87 2.33 -0.11
CA LEU A 72 7.83 0.96 -0.64
C LEU A 72 8.87 0.07 0.03
N SER A 73 8.53 -1.22 0.18
CA SER A 73 9.45 -2.25 0.62
C SER A 73 10.43 -2.60 -0.51
N ASP A 74 11.57 -3.20 -0.20
CA ASP A 74 12.52 -3.62 -1.25
C ASP A 74 11.93 -4.66 -2.20
N GLU A 75 11.06 -5.55 -1.72
CA GLU A 75 10.30 -6.50 -2.56
C GLU A 75 9.35 -5.78 -3.54
N ASP A 76 8.59 -4.77 -3.06
CA ASP A 76 7.69 -3.99 -3.91
C ASP A 76 8.45 -3.23 -5.00
N ARG A 77 9.63 -2.70 -4.67
CA ARG A 77 10.51 -2.00 -5.61
C ARG A 77 11.04 -2.94 -6.68
N ASP A 78 11.52 -4.12 -6.27
CA ASP A 78 12.00 -5.16 -7.18
C ASP A 78 10.89 -5.59 -8.15
N TYR A 79 9.68 -5.81 -7.64
CA TYR A 79 8.52 -6.15 -8.47
C TYR A 79 8.19 -5.07 -9.51
N ILE A 80 8.17 -3.80 -9.10
CA ILE A 80 7.94 -2.68 -10.02
C ILE A 80 9.00 -2.65 -11.11
N GLN A 81 10.28 -2.82 -10.74
CA GLN A 81 11.37 -2.82 -11.72
C GLN A 81 11.28 -4.01 -12.67
N ALA A 82 10.97 -5.21 -12.17
CA ALA A 82 10.75 -6.39 -12.99
C ALA A 82 9.59 -6.20 -13.98
N ALA A 83 8.49 -5.58 -13.54
CA ALA A 83 7.36 -5.25 -14.41
C ALA A 83 7.75 -4.24 -15.50
N GLN A 84 8.49 -3.19 -15.15
CA GLN A 84 8.99 -2.20 -16.10
C GLN A 84 9.92 -2.82 -17.15
N ASP A 85 10.86 -3.67 -16.71
CA ASP A 85 11.80 -4.36 -17.60
C ASP A 85 11.08 -5.34 -18.53
N ALA A 86 10.08 -6.07 -18.02
CA ALA A 86 9.24 -6.95 -18.82
C ALA A 86 8.49 -6.18 -19.93
N ILE A 87 7.97 -4.99 -19.61
CA ILE A 87 7.30 -4.12 -20.59
C ILE A 87 8.30 -3.56 -21.61
N GLU A 88 9.45 -3.05 -21.16
CA GLU A 88 10.48 -2.46 -22.03
C GLU A 88 11.07 -3.49 -22.99
N THR A 89 11.39 -4.68 -22.48
CA THR A 89 11.91 -5.81 -23.26
C THR A 89 10.83 -6.45 -24.13
N LYS A 90 9.54 -6.09 -23.94
CA LYS A 90 8.38 -6.74 -24.57
C LYS A 90 8.40 -8.25 -24.34
N SER A 91 8.74 -8.64 -23.12
CA SER A 91 8.82 -10.03 -22.72
C SER A 91 7.43 -10.66 -22.78
N ASP A 92 7.24 -11.72 -23.58
CA ASP A 92 6.00 -12.50 -23.71
C ASP A 92 5.73 -13.41 -22.49
N ILE A 93 6.24 -13.02 -21.32
CA ILE A 93 6.15 -13.83 -20.10
C ILE A 93 4.77 -13.59 -19.51
N SER A 94 3.95 -14.64 -19.44
CA SER A 94 2.68 -14.59 -18.71
C SER A 94 2.93 -14.76 -17.22
N TRP A 95 2.37 -13.86 -16.42
CA TRP A 95 2.50 -13.85 -14.95
C TRP A 95 1.31 -14.50 -14.25
N LYS A 96 0.49 -15.23 -15.01
CA LYS A 96 -0.65 -15.95 -14.47
C LYS A 96 -0.20 -16.93 -13.39
N ARG A 97 -0.90 -16.89 -12.26
CA ARG A 97 -0.76 -17.90 -11.21
C ARG A 97 -1.32 -19.22 -11.75
N ASP A 98 -0.48 -20.25 -11.76
CA ASP A 98 -0.88 -21.63 -12.04
C ASP A 98 -1.73 -22.10 -10.83
N ASP A 99 -3.04 -22.22 -11.01
CA ASP A 99 -4.01 -22.75 -10.03
C ASP A 99 -4.17 -24.28 -10.18
#